data_AF-A0A373D8L0-F1
#
_entry.id   AF-A0A373D8L0-F1
#
_cell.length_a   1.000
_cell.length_b   1.000
_cell.length_c   1.000
_cell.angle_alpha   90.00
_cell.angle_beta   90.00
_cell.angle_gamma   90.00
#
_symmetry.space_group_name_H-M   'P 1'
#
loop_
_entity.id
_entity.type
_entity.pdbx_description
1 polymer ?
#
loop_
_entity_poly.entity_id
_entity_poly.type
_entity_poly.pdbx_seq_one_letter_code
_entity_poly.pdbx_strand_id
1 'polypeptide(L)'
;MIIVGRVEDLKNLTNQESDQVFGIVAQKIMEKGQFDMKPKGIDGLIVLVQNKPELRKSLVDFIDAIPVDKAGVWIIHGWDKAIPKDCDERKGVNQYFDKLKSSGTAIVKAALKKM
;
A
#
# COMPACT_ATOMS: atom_id res chain seq x y z
N MET A 1 6.82 12.46 23.32
CA MET A 1 5.73 13.26 22.71
C MET A 1 6.39 14.06 21.60
N ILE A 2 6.09 13.88 20.31
CA ILE A 2 4.95 14.44 19.58
C ILE A 2 4.86 13.68 18.25
N ILE A 3 3.74 13.02 17.93
CA ILE A 3 3.39 12.71 16.52
C ILE A 3 1.87 12.75 16.36
N VAL A 4 1.26 13.89 16.65
CA VAL A 4 -0.13 14.17 16.28
C VAL A 4 -0.14 15.60 15.76
N GLY A 5 -0.04 15.77 14.43
CA GLY A 5 -0.05 17.10 13.80
C GLY A 5 0.28 17.15 12.30
N ARG A 6 0.73 16.07 11.67
CA ARG A 6 1.49 16.16 10.41
C ARG A 6 0.71 15.88 9.11
N VAL A 7 -0.60 16.16 9.04
CA VAL A 7 -1.37 15.95 7.79
C VAL A 7 -1.18 17.10 6.79
N GLU A 8 -1.01 18.34 7.27
CA GLU A 8 -0.73 19.50 6.41
C GLU A 8 0.74 19.58 5.98
N ASP A 9 1.67 19.15 6.84
CA ASP A 9 3.09 18.99 6.49
C ASP A 9 3.32 17.95 5.39
N LEU A 10 2.50 16.89 5.30
CA LEU A 10 2.67 15.84 4.26
C LEU A 10 2.61 16.41 2.83
N LYS A 11 1.88 17.51 2.61
CA LYS A 11 1.83 18.19 1.31
C LYS A 11 3.05 19.06 1.03
N ASN A 12 3.71 19.57 2.07
CA ASN A 12 4.90 20.42 1.96
C ASN A 12 6.22 19.64 2.03
N LEU A 13 6.17 18.33 2.27
CA LEU A 13 7.36 17.48 2.26
C LEU A 13 8.05 17.57 0.90
N THR A 14 9.36 17.71 0.93
CA THR A 14 10.21 17.49 -0.24
C THR A 14 10.10 16.03 -0.70
N ASN A 15 10.56 15.76 -1.92
CA ASN A 15 10.55 14.40 -2.46
C ASN A 15 11.38 13.43 -1.61
N GLN A 16 12.54 13.90 -1.13
CA GLN A 16 13.39 13.14 -0.23
C GLN A 16 12.70 12.83 1.11
N GLU A 17 12.03 13.80 1.73
CA GLU A 17 11.30 13.55 2.97
C GLU A 17 10.10 12.63 2.76
N SER A 18 9.43 12.74 1.60
CA SER A 18 8.32 11.86 1.23
C SER A 18 8.79 10.42 1.13
N ASP A 19 9.93 10.18 0.48
CA ASP A 19 10.55 8.85 0.37
C ASP A 19 10.98 8.30 1.74
N GLN A 20 11.59 9.13 2.59
CA GLN A 20 11.95 8.74 3.96
C GLN A 20 10.72 8.37 4.80
N VAL A 21 9.66 9.18 4.74
CA VAL A 21 8.40 8.89 5.46
C VAL A 21 7.78 7.61 4.93
N PHE A 22 7.74 7.41 3.61
CA PHE A 22 7.27 6.19 2.99
C PHE A 22 8.04 4.98 3.52
N GLY A 23 9.38 5.01 3.44
CA GLY A 23 10.25 3.92 3.87
C GLY A 23 10.07 3.57 5.36
N ILE A 24 10.03 4.58 6.24
CA ILE A 24 9.83 4.35 7.68
C ILE A 24 8.47 3.72 7.97
N VAL A 25 7.41 4.19 7.33
CA VAL A 25 6.05 3.66 7.55
C VAL A 25 5.92 2.25 6.96
N ALA A 26 6.39 2.05 5.74
CA ALA A 26 6.41 0.74 5.08
C ALA A 26 7.20 -0.28 5.90
N GLN A 27 8.40 0.07 6.36
CA GLN A 27 9.22 -0.79 7.20
C GLN A 27 8.50 -1.14 8.50
N LYS A 28 7.92 -0.17 9.22
CA LYS A 28 7.16 -0.45 10.46
C LYS A 28 5.98 -1.39 10.24
N ILE A 29 5.29 -1.26 9.10
CA ILE A 29 4.20 -2.16 8.74
C ILE A 29 4.73 -3.58 8.50
N MET A 30 5.84 -3.71 7.76
CA MET A 30 6.49 -4.98 7.49
C MET A 30 7.01 -5.65 8.77
N GLU A 31 7.68 -4.89 9.65
CA GLU A 31 8.19 -5.35 10.95
C GLU A 31 7.07 -5.85 11.85
N LYS A 32 5.89 -5.22 11.80
CA LYS A 32 4.73 -5.69 12.55
C LYS A 32 4.21 -7.03 12.04
N GLY A 33 4.37 -7.31 10.74
CA GLY A 33 4.01 -8.59 10.12
C GLY A 33 2.51 -8.94 10.18
N GLN A 34 1.65 -7.99 10.54
CA GLN A 34 0.22 -8.17 10.70
C GLN A 34 -0.51 -7.61 9.47
N PHE A 35 -0.80 -8.50 8.51
CA PHE A 35 -1.42 -8.14 7.24
C PHE A 35 -2.85 -8.69 7.09
N ASP A 36 -3.37 -9.43 8.07
CA ASP A 36 -4.75 -9.95 8.07
C ASP A 36 -5.80 -8.83 8.09
N MET A 37 -5.48 -7.72 8.74
CA MET A 37 -6.27 -6.50 8.80
C MET A 37 -5.45 -5.32 8.31
N LYS A 38 -6.12 -4.26 7.86
CA LYS A 38 -5.48 -3.06 7.33
C LYS A 38 -4.52 -2.44 8.37
N PRO A 39 -3.21 -2.42 8.11
CA PRO A 39 -2.24 -1.82 9.03
C PRO A 39 -2.48 -0.33 9.21
N LYS A 40 -2.29 0.16 10.44
CA LYS A 40 -2.30 1.59 10.76
C LYS A 40 -1.09 2.24 10.07
N GLY A 41 -1.32 2.93 8.96
CA GLY A 41 -0.29 3.55 8.13
C GLY A 41 -0.54 3.45 6.63
N ILE A 42 -1.28 2.42 6.18
CA ILE A 42 -1.62 2.25 4.75
C ILE A 42 -2.39 3.45 4.20
N ASP A 43 -3.39 3.95 4.92
CA ASP A 43 -4.11 5.16 4.49
C ASP A 43 -3.18 6.37 4.32
N GLY A 44 -2.19 6.52 5.22
CA GLY A 44 -1.18 7.56 5.13
C GLY A 44 -0.29 7.39 3.90
N LEU A 45 0.15 6.16 3.61
CA LEU A 45 0.92 5.86 2.40
C LEU A 45 0.11 6.14 1.12
N ILE A 46 -1.16 5.76 1.09
CA ILE A 46 -2.05 6.02 -0.05
C ILE A 46 -2.18 7.52 -0.28
N VAL A 47 -2.44 8.31 0.76
CA VAL A 47 -2.56 9.77 0.65
C VAL A 47 -1.22 10.40 0.24
N LEU A 48 -0.10 9.92 0.78
CA LEU A 48 1.23 10.41 0.42
C LEU A 48 1.51 10.19 -1.07
N VAL A 49 1.31 8.97 -1.56
CA VAL A 49 1.52 8.60 -2.97
C VAL A 49 0.52 9.29 -3.90
N GLN A 50 -0.70 9.54 -3.43
CA GLN A 50 -1.68 10.34 -4.17
C GLN A 50 -1.18 11.78 -4.41
N ASN A 51 -0.47 12.38 -3.45
CA ASN A 51 0.13 13.70 -3.62
C ASN A 51 1.48 13.64 -4.35
N LYS A 52 2.21 12.52 -4.23
CA LYS A 52 3.55 12.28 -4.80
C LYS A 52 3.56 11.06 -5.72
N PRO A 53 3.25 11.23 -7.02
CA PRO A 53 3.19 10.14 -7.99
C PRO A 53 4.49 9.34 -8.14
N GLU A 54 5.65 9.95 -7.86
CA GLU A 54 6.96 9.28 -7.88
C GLU A 54 7.05 8.09 -6.92
N LEU A 55 6.29 8.10 -5.82
CA LEU A 55 6.24 7.02 -4.84
C LEU A 55 5.32 5.86 -5.25
N ARG A 56 4.61 5.95 -6.39
CA ARG A 56 3.75 4.86 -6.88
C ARG A 56 4.52 3.57 -7.06
N LYS A 57 5.72 3.65 -7.62
CA LYS A 57 6.59 2.50 -7.81
C LYS A 57 6.97 1.86 -6.47
N SER A 58 7.35 2.67 -5.48
CA SER A 58 7.64 2.20 -4.12
C SER A 58 6.41 1.58 -3.45
N LEU A 59 5.21 2.11 -3.72
CA LEU A 59 3.96 1.52 -3.23
C LEU A 59 3.68 0.15 -3.85
N VAL A 60 3.90 0.00 -5.15
CA VAL A 60 3.77 -1.29 -5.83
C VAL A 60 4.76 -2.31 -5.27
N ASP A 61 6.03 -1.93 -5.10
CA ASP A 61 7.06 -2.79 -4.53
C ASP A 61 6.70 -3.24 -3.11
N PHE A 62 6.21 -2.30 -2.29
CA PHE A 62 5.69 -2.60 -0.96
C PHE A 62 4.53 -3.60 -0.99
N ILE A 63 3.57 -3.43 -1.90
CA ILE A 63 2.46 -4.37 -2.06
C ILE A 63 2.98 -5.75 -2.47
N ASP A 64 3.92 -5.82 -3.41
CA ASP A 64 4.48 -7.08 -3.89
C ASP A 64 5.28 -7.83 -2.80
N ALA A 65 5.93 -7.09 -1.91
CA ALA A 65 6.65 -7.63 -0.78
C ALA A 65 5.75 -8.20 0.33
N ILE A 66 4.44 -7.88 0.34
CA ILE A 66 3.52 -8.44 1.34
C ILE A 66 3.28 -9.93 1.03
N PRO A 67 3.47 -10.83 2.00
CA PRO A 67 3.21 -12.25 1.81
C PRO A 67 1.73 -12.50 1.52
N VAL A 68 1.46 -13.06 0.33
CA VAL A 68 0.11 -13.35 -0.18
C VAL A 68 -0.70 -14.26 0.76
N ASP A 69 -0.04 -15.16 1.48
CA ASP A 69 -0.65 -16.08 2.46
C ASP A 69 -1.05 -15.41 3.77
N LYS A 70 -0.57 -14.19 4.04
CA LYS A 70 -0.95 -13.40 5.24
C LYS A 70 -1.80 -12.19 4.91
N ALA A 71 -1.88 -11.82 3.63
CA ALA A 71 -2.64 -10.67 3.20
C ALA A 71 -4.15 -10.86 3.46
N GLY A 72 -4.77 -9.83 4.01
CA GLY A 72 -6.21 -9.74 4.24
C GLY A 72 -6.95 -9.01 3.12
N VAL A 73 -8.29 -9.01 3.18
CA VAL A 73 -9.18 -8.45 2.12
C VAL A 73 -8.95 -6.96 1.85
N TRP A 74 -8.38 -6.22 2.80
CA TRP A 74 -8.05 -4.82 2.59
C TRP A 74 -7.05 -4.62 1.43
N ILE A 75 -6.18 -5.61 1.16
CA ILE A 75 -5.11 -5.50 0.15
C ILE A 75 -5.64 -5.42 -1.28
N ILE A 76 -6.90 -5.75 -1.53
CA ILE A 76 -7.48 -5.69 -2.88
C ILE A 76 -8.28 -4.39 -3.10
N HIS A 77 -8.34 -3.50 -2.10
CA HIS A 77 -9.16 -2.28 -2.13
C HIS A 77 -8.33 -1.02 -1.82
N GLY A 78 -8.72 0.12 -2.40
CA GLY A 78 -8.23 1.44 -1.99
C GLY A 78 -6.98 1.95 -2.73
N TRP A 79 -6.36 1.14 -3.58
CA TRP A 79 -5.19 1.57 -4.36
C TRP A 79 -5.50 2.56 -5.47
N ASP A 80 -6.73 2.60 -6.00
CA ASP A 80 -7.11 3.49 -7.10
C ASP A 80 -6.84 4.99 -6.81
N LYS A 81 -6.82 5.39 -5.53
CA LYS A 81 -6.49 6.76 -5.12
C LYS A 81 -5.01 7.10 -5.28
N ALA A 82 -4.13 6.11 -5.06
CA ALA A 82 -2.68 6.27 -5.13
C ALA A 82 -2.12 5.87 -6.50
N ILE A 83 -2.65 4.79 -7.06
CA ILE A 83 -2.25 4.17 -8.32
C ILE A 83 -3.49 4.11 -9.24
N PRO A 84 -3.71 5.15 -10.05
CA PRO A 84 -4.78 5.19 -11.04
C PRO A 84 -4.68 4.01 -12.02
N LYS A 85 -5.81 3.64 -12.64
CA LYS A 85 -5.88 2.48 -13.56
C LYS A 85 -5.16 2.73 -14.89
N ASP A 86 -4.99 4.00 -15.26
CA ASP A 86 -4.32 4.49 -16.46
C ASP A 86 -2.79 4.53 -16.38
N CYS A 87 -2.20 4.19 -15.22
CA CYS A 87 -0.75 4.24 -15.00
C CYS A 87 -0.08 2.85 -15.14
N ASP A 88 1.17 2.83 -15.61
CA ASP A 88 1.96 1.60 -15.78
C ASP A 88 2.16 0.82 -14.47
N GLU A 89 2.29 1.52 -13.34
CA GLU A 89 2.45 0.92 -12.01
C GLU A 89 1.27 0.03 -11.63
N ARG A 90 0.09 0.25 -12.22
CA ARG A 90 -1.08 -0.59 -11.99
C ARG A 90 -0.83 -2.04 -12.39
N LYS A 91 0.05 -2.30 -13.35
CA LYS A 91 0.44 -3.65 -13.77
C LYS A 91 1.00 -4.45 -12.60
N GLY A 92 1.83 -3.85 -11.75
CA GLY A 92 2.40 -4.54 -10.59
C GLY A 92 1.35 -4.89 -9.53
N VAL A 93 0.40 -3.99 -9.26
CA VAL A 93 -0.74 -4.29 -8.36
C VAL A 93 -1.58 -5.44 -8.92
N ASN A 94 -1.87 -5.43 -10.23
CA ASN A 94 -2.64 -6.49 -10.86
C ASN A 94 -1.91 -7.84 -10.83
N GLN A 95 -0.59 -7.85 -11.07
CA GLN A 95 0.23 -9.05 -10.93
C GLN A 95 0.16 -9.61 -9.50
N TYR A 96 0.19 -8.75 -8.48
CA TYR A 96 0.00 -9.16 -7.11
C TYR A 96 -1.40 -9.75 -6.86
N PHE A 97 -2.44 -9.18 -7.45
CA PHE A 97 -3.80 -9.72 -7.35
C PHE A 97 -3.91 -11.10 -8.01
N ASP A 98 -3.24 -11.33 -9.14
CA ASP A 98 -3.16 -12.66 -9.75
C ASP A 98 -2.41 -13.66 -8.86
N LYS A 99 -1.32 -13.24 -8.20
CA LYS A 99 -0.67 -14.07 -7.17
C LYS A 99 -1.64 -14.42 -6.03
N LEU A 100 -2.47 -13.47 -5.57
CA LEU A 100 -3.47 -13.71 -4.53
C LEU A 100 -4.57 -14.70 -4.97
N LYS A 101 -4.98 -14.69 -6.24
CA LYS A 101 -5.97 -15.67 -6.75
C LYS A 101 -5.47 -17.11 -6.61
N SER A 102 -4.17 -17.33 -6.79
CA SER A 102 -3.54 -18.66 -6.70
C SER A 102 -3.10 -19.00 -5.27
N SER A 103 -2.43 -18.07 -4.60
CA SER A 103 -1.69 -18.33 -3.35
C SER A 103 -2.20 -17.52 -2.15
N GLY A 104 -3.21 -16.68 -2.34
CA GLY A 104 -3.81 -15.89 -1.26
C GLY A 104 -4.64 -16.71 -0.27
N THR A 105 -5.01 -16.07 0.83
CA THR A 105 -5.93 -16.64 1.83
C THR A 105 -7.31 -16.94 1.24
N ALA A 106 -8.04 -17.90 1.81
CA ALA A 106 -9.36 -18.28 1.32
C ALA A 106 -10.33 -17.09 1.25
N ILE A 107 -10.26 -16.18 2.23
CA ILE A 107 -11.10 -14.99 2.31
C ILE A 107 -10.74 -13.99 1.20
N VAL A 108 -9.44 -13.74 0.97
CA VAL A 108 -9.00 -12.84 -0.12
C VAL A 108 -9.37 -13.40 -1.49
N LYS A 109 -9.17 -14.72 -1.71
CA LYS A 109 -9.59 -15.39 -2.95
C LYS A 109 -11.09 -15.26 -3.18
N ALA A 110 -11.90 -15.45 -2.14
CA ALA A 110 -13.35 -15.28 -2.23
C ALA A 110 -13.75 -13.84 -2.53
N ALA A 111 -13.06 -12.86 -1.94
CA ALA A 111 -13.31 -11.45 -2.21
C ALA A 111 -12.90 -11.05 -3.65
N LEU A 112 -11.76 -11.52 -4.14
CA LEU A 112 -11.30 -11.30 -5.53
C LEU A 112 -12.25 -11.88 -6.57
N LYS A 113 -12.93 -12.98 -6.28
CA LYS A 113 -13.95 -13.56 -7.18
C LYS A 113 -15.23 -12.73 -7.28
N LYS A 114 -15.49 -11.84 -6.32
CA LYS A 114 -16.68 -11.00 -6.25
C LYS A 114 -16.46 -9.57 -6.76
N MET A 115 -15.22 -9.24 -7.13
CA MET A 115 -14.80 -7.94 -7.63
C MET A 115 -14.87 -7.92 -9.16
#